data_AF-A0A7L2F5I8-F1
#
_entry.id   AF-A0A7L2F5I8-F1
#
_cell.length_a   1.000
_cell.length_b   1.000
_cell.length_c   1.000
_cell.angle_alpha   90.00
_cell.angle_beta   90.00
_cell.angle_gamma   90.00
#
_symmetry.space_group_name_H-M   'P 1'
#
loop_
_entity.id
_entity.type
_entity.pdbx_description
1 polymer ?
#
loop_
_entity_poly.entity_id
_entity_poly.type
_entity_poly.pdbx_seq_one_letter_code
_entity_poly.pdbx_strand_id
1 'polypeptide(L)'
;LINKLQPGSVPKVNEPVQNWHKLENIGNFLRAITRYGVKPHDIFEANDLFENTNHTQVQSTLIALASQAKTKGNNVGLGVKYAEKQQRRFQPEKLREGRNIIGLQMGTNKFASQQGMTAYGTRRHLYDPKLGTDQPLDQATISLQMGTNKGASQVG
;
A
#
# COMPACT_ATOMS: atom_id res chain seq x y z
N LEU A 1 20.93 -22.02 13.37
CA LEU A 1 20.47 -20.66 12.98
C LEU A 1 19.26 -20.21 13.78
N ILE A 2 18.11 -20.89 13.67
CA ILE A 2 16.85 -20.43 14.27
C ILE A 2 16.91 -20.21 15.79
N ASN A 3 17.61 -21.08 16.54
CA ASN A 3 17.81 -20.92 17.99
C ASN A 3 18.55 -19.62 18.39
N LYS A 4 19.34 -19.02 17.48
CA LYS A 4 19.97 -17.72 17.71
C LYS A 4 18.98 -16.56 17.52
N LEU A 5 17.99 -16.74 16.64
CA LEU A 5 16.96 -15.72 16.36
C LEU A 5 15.79 -15.79 17.37
N GLN A 6 15.48 -16.99 17.83
CA GLN A 6 14.50 -17.27 18.88
C GLN A 6 14.98 -18.47 19.71
N PRO A 7 15.47 -18.23 20.94
CA PRO A 7 15.87 -19.31 21.83
C PRO A 7 14.75 -20.32 22.07
N GLY A 8 15.09 -21.61 22.13
CA GLY A 8 14.13 -22.69 22.37
C GLY A 8 13.28 -23.10 21.16
N SER A 9 13.51 -22.55 19.96
CA SER A 9 12.78 -22.95 18.76
C SER A 9 13.00 -24.41 18.34
N VAL A 10 14.21 -24.93 18.53
CA VAL A 10 14.58 -26.34 18.34
C VAL A 10 15.22 -26.85 19.64
N PRO A 11 14.61 -27.82 20.33
CA PRO A 11 15.04 -28.24 21.67
C PRO A 11 16.36 -29.00 21.68
N LYS A 12 16.60 -29.85 20.67
CA LYS A 12 17.84 -30.62 20.51
C LYS A 12 18.24 -30.65 19.04
N VAL A 13 19.52 -30.43 18.78
CA VAL A 13 20.13 -30.60 17.46
C VAL A 13 20.95 -31.88 17.52
N ASN A 14 20.70 -32.80 16.60
CA ASN A 14 21.40 -34.07 16.55
C ASN A 14 22.76 -33.90 15.88
N GLU A 15 23.80 -34.56 16.40
CA GLU A 15 25.07 -34.69 15.69
C GLU A 15 24.93 -35.74 14.58
N PRO A 16 25.20 -35.39 13.31
CA PRO A 16 24.80 -36.21 12.18
C PRO A 16 25.76 -37.40 11.98
N VAL A 17 25.56 -38.47 12.74
CA VAL A 17 26.22 -39.77 12.52
C VAL A 17 25.56 -40.56 11.38
N GLN A 18 24.24 -40.43 11.20
CA GLN A 18 23.44 -41.15 10.21
C GLN A 18 22.62 -40.17 9.36
N ASN A 19 22.24 -40.58 8.14
CA ASN A 19 21.51 -39.72 7.21
C ASN A 19 20.16 -39.23 7.74
N TRP A 20 19.44 -40.07 8.49
CA TRP A 20 18.16 -39.68 9.08
C TRP A 20 18.30 -38.58 10.14
N HIS A 21 19.43 -38.51 10.88
CA HIS A 21 19.71 -37.39 11.79
C HIS A 21 19.79 -36.06 11.04
N LYS A 22 20.37 -36.06 9.83
CA LYS A 22 20.43 -34.87 8.97
C LYS A 22 19.03 -34.43 8.55
N LEU A 23 18.22 -35.38 8.06
CA LEU A 23 16.83 -35.12 7.67
C LEU A 23 15.99 -34.61 8.83
N GLU A 24 16.15 -35.19 10.03
CA GLU A 24 15.44 -34.75 11.22
C GLU A 24 15.82 -33.31 11.62
N ASN A 25 17.11 -32.97 11.58
CA ASN A 25 17.57 -31.60 11.83
C ASN A 25 16.98 -30.60 10.84
N ILE A 26 16.90 -30.97 9.55
CA ILE A 26 16.26 -30.14 8.52
C ILE A 26 14.78 -29.98 8.82
N GLY A 27 14.05 -31.07 9.08
CA GLY A 27 12.63 -31.02 9.42
C GLY A 27 12.33 -30.20 10.68
N ASN A 28 13.19 -30.31 11.71
CA ASN A 28 13.11 -29.48 12.91
C ASN A 28 13.28 -27.99 12.61
N PHE A 29 14.23 -27.65 11.73
CA PHE A 29 14.42 -26.28 11.28
C PHE A 29 13.21 -25.76 10.49
N LEU A 30 12.66 -26.52 9.54
CA LEU A 30 11.49 -26.13 8.73
C LEU A 30 10.25 -25.85 9.60
N ARG A 31 9.99 -26.72 10.60
CA ARG A 31 8.90 -26.51 11.57
C ARG A 31 9.12 -25.24 12.40
N ALA A 32 10.36 -24.99 12.81
CA ALA A 32 10.71 -23.82 13.61
C ALA A 32 10.53 -22.50 12.84
N ILE A 33 10.98 -22.43 11.58
CA ILE A 33 10.85 -21.21 10.76
C ILE A 33 9.39 -20.93 10.37
N THR A 34 8.58 -21.98 10.20
CA THR A 34 7.13 -21.84 9.98
C THR A 34 6.47 -21.17 11.18
N ARG A 35 6.77 -21.66 12.40
CA ARG A 35 6.30 -21.04 13.65
C ARG A 35 6.87 -19.64 13.86
N TYR A 36 8.06 -19.37 13.34
CA TYR A 36 8.68 -18.06 13.37
C TYR A 36 7.92 -17.03 12.49
N GLY A 37 7.12 -17.47 11.53
CA GLY A 37 6.30 -16.60 10.69
C GLY A 37 6.80 -16.48 9.25
N VAL A 38 7.73 -17.34 8.81
CA VAL A 38 8.04 -17.49 7.38
C VAL A 38 6.83 -18.12 6.69
N LYS A 39 6.44 -17.58 5.54
CA LYS A 39 5.25 -18.05 4.84
C LYS A 39 5.51 -19.42 4.19
N PRO A 40 4.54 -20.34 4.14
CA PRO A 40 4.76 -21.70 3.62
C PRO A 40 5.30 -21.76 2.19
N HIS A 41 4.93 -20.81 1.33
CA HIS A 41 5.43 -20.74 -0.05
C HIS A 41 6.91 -20.34 -0.15
N ASP A 42 7.46 -19.72 0.89
CA ASP A 42 8.87 -19.33 0.92
C ASP A 42 9.75 -20.42 1.55
N ILE A 43 9.19 -21.57 1.95
CA ILE A 43 9.89 -22.65 2.67
C ILE A 43 10.31 -23.75 1.69
N PHE A 44 11.58 -24.18 1.78
CA PHE A 44 12.13 -25.29 1.00
C PHE A 44 11.76 -26.66 1.60
N GLU A 45 11.86 -27.72 0.81
CA GLU A 45 11.61 -29.10 1.22
C GLU A 45 12.88 -29.80 1.75
N ALA A 46 12.75 -30.80 2.61
CA ALA A 46 13.93 -31.46 3.18
C ALA A 46 14.90 -32.02 2.11
N ASN A 47 14.35 -32.51 1.00
CA ASN A 47 15.11 -33.06 -0.12
C ASN A 47 15.90 -31.99 -0.88
N ASP A 48 15.39 -30.75 -0.97
CA ASP A 48 16.04 -29.63 -1.65
C ASP A 48 17.46 -29.38 -1.12
N LEU A 49 17.63 -29.55 0.19
CA LEU A 49 18.92 -29.40 0.86
C LEU A 49 19.66 -30.73 1.03
N PHE A 50 18.95 -31.82 1.32
CA PHE A 50 19.58 -33.12 1.59
C PHE A 50 20.17 -33.77 0.33
N GLU A 51 19.44 -33.72 -0.79
CA GLU A 51 19.85 -34.29 -2.08
C GLU A 51 20.41 -33.22 -3.04
N ASN A 52 20.46 -31.95 -2.60
CA ASN A 52 20.92 -30.81 -3.38
C ASN A 52 20.12 -30.60 -4.69
N THR A 53 18.82 -30.91 -4.69
CA THR A 53 17.96 -30.78 -5.86
C THR A 53 17.59 -29.33 -6.17
N ASN A 54 17.45 -28.48 -5.15
CA ASN A 54 16.99 -27.09 -5.32
C ASN A 54 17.60 -26.13 -4.28
N HIS A 55 18.91 -25.89 -4.40
CA HIS A 55 19.62 -24.97 -3.50
C HIS A 55 19.12 -23.51 -3.60
N THR A 56 18.57 -23.11 -4.75
CA THR A 56 18.00 -21.77 -4.95
C THR A 56 16.80 -21.52 -4.03
N GLN A 57 15.93 -22.52 -3.84
CA GLN A 57 14.82 -22.40 -2.89
C GLN A 57 15.31 -22.26 -1.45
N VAL A 58 16.36 -23.01 -1.07
CA VAL A 58 16.99 -22.89 0.25
C VAL A 58 17.50 -21.47 0.50
N GLN A 59 18.18 -20.87 -0.48
CA GLN A 59 18.67 -19.49 -0.38
C GLN A 59 17.51 -18.48 -0.23
N SER A 60 16.45 -18.63 -1.03
CA SER A 60 15.25 -17.81 -0.93
C SER A 60 14.59 -17.90 0.45
N THR A 61 14.47 -19.11 1.02
CA THR A 61 13.94 -19.29 2.38
C THR A 61 14.80 -18.59 3.43
N LEU A 62 16.12 -18.60 3.30
CA LEU A 62 17.03 -17.91 4.24
C LEU A 62 16.88 -16.38 4.15
N ILE A 63 16.68 -15.82 2.95
CA ILE A 63 16.42 -14.40 2.76
C ILE A 63 15.06 -13.99 3.34
N ALA A 64 14.03 -14.82 3.15
CA ALA A 64 12.71 -14.62 3.75
C ALA A 64 12.76 -14.67 5.28
N LEU A 65 13.51 -15.63 5.84
CA LEU A 65 13.76 -15.74 7.28
C LEU A 65 14.50 -14.50 7.83
N ALA A 66 15.52 -14.02 7.12
CA ALA A 66 16.26 -12.82 7.52
C ALA A 66 15.34 -11.58 7.53
N SER A 67 14.50 -11.44 6.52
CA SER A 67 13.49 -10.37 6.45
C SER A 67 12.49 -10.44 7.61
N GLN A 68 12.00 -11.64 7.95
CA GLN A 68 11.13 -11.86 9.12
C GLN A 68 11.84 -11.54 10.44
N ALA A 69 13.10 -11.93 10.58
CA ALA A 69 13.88 -11.63 11.77
C ALA A 69 14.07 -10.13 11.97
N LYS A 70 14.30 -9.38 10.88
CA LYS A 70 14.41 -7.92 10.90
C LYS A 70 13.11 -7.25 11.33
N THR A 71 11.96 -7.77 10.91
CA THR A 71 10.65 -7.30 11.37
C THR A 71 10.45 -7.48 12.86
N LYS A 72 10.94 -8.58 13.44
CA LYS A 72 10.89 -8.84 14.88
C LYS A 72 11.95 -8.10 15.70
N GLY A 73 12.76 -7.23 15.08
CA GLY A 73 13.76 -6.40 15.77
C GLY A 73 15.14 -7.04 15.91
N ASN A 74 15.40 -8.19 15.27
CA ASN A 74 16.74 -8.74 15.22
C ASN A 74 17.64 -7.94 14.25
N ASN A 75 18.87 -7.65 14.68
CA ASN A 75 19.87 -6.95 13.87
C ASN A 75 20.54 -7.90 12.88
N VAL A 76 19.83 -8.26 11.82
CA VAL A 76 20.37 -8.99 10.66
C VAL A 76 20.72 -8.00 9.55
N GLY A 77 21.95 -8.08 9.05
CA GLY A 77 22.45 -7.25 7.94
C GLY A 77 21.82 -7.57 6.57
N LEU A 78 21.02 -8.64 6.49
CA LEU A 78 20.37 -9.13 5.28
C LEU A 78 18.84 -9.07 5.43
N GLY A 79 18.14 -8.80 4.33
CA GLY A 79 16.68 -8.77 4.28
C GLY A 79 16.04 -7.40 4.53
N VAL A 80 14.77 -7.30 4.17
CA VAL A 80 13.97 -6.07 4.28
C VAL A 80 12.98 -6.23 5.43
N LYS A 81 12.79 -5.17 6.22
CA LYS A 81 11.75 -5.14 7.25
C LYS A 81 10.39 -5.14 6.56
N TYR A 82 9.58 -6.17 6.80
CA TYR A 82 8.19 -6.18 6.33
C TYR A 82 7.42 -4.98 6.92
N ALA A 83 6.68 -4.30 6.06
CA ALA A 83 5.88 -3.16 6.45
C ALA A 83 4.70 -3.59 7.32
N GLU A 84 4.54 -2.94 8.46
CA GLU A 84 3.36 -3.09 9.31
C GLU A 84 2.25 -2.17 8.80
N LYS A 85 0.99 -2.65 8.81
CA LYS A 85 -0.16 -1.85 8.40
C LYS A 85 -0.37 -0.73 9.40
N GLN A 86 0.08 0.48 9.05
CA GLN A 86 -0.23 1.69 9.83
C GLN A 86 -1.67 2.13 9.56
N GLN A 87 -2.61 1.71 10.43
CA GLN A 87 -3.97 2.23 10.40
C GLN A 87 -3.97 3.68 10.91
N ARG A 88 -4.06 4.64 9.98
CA ARG A 88 -4.24 6.05 10.33
C ARG A 88 -5.62 6.24 10.94
N ARG A 89 -5.67 6.47 12.25
CA ARG A 89 -6.89 6.90 12.94
C ARG A 89 -6.99 8.42 12.78
N PHE A 90 -8.03 8.86 12.09
CA PHE A 90 -8.37 10.28 12.02
C PHE A 90 -9.36 10.63 13.12
N GLN A 91 -9.29 11.85 13.62
CA GLN A 91 -10.30 12.38 14.54
C GLN A 91 -11.67 12.43 13.82
N PRO A 92 -12.77 12.10 14.52
CA PRO A 92 -14.10 12.05 13.91
C PRO A 92 -14.54 13.40 13.33
N GLU A 93 -14.09 14.51 13.92
CA GLU A 93 -14.33 15.87 13.42
C GLU A 93 -13.67 16.08 12.06
N LYS A 94 -12.40 15.67 11.92
CA LYS A 94 -11.65 15.75 10.66
C LYS A 94 -12.22 14.84 9.56
N LEU A 95 -12.76 13.67 9.94
CA LEU A 95 -13.53 12.80 9.03
C LEU A 95 -14.84 13.45 8.58
N ARG A 96 -15.49 14.23 9.45
CA ARG A 96 -16.75 14.93 9.17
C ARG A 96 -16.51 16.15 8.27
N GLU A 97 -15.44 16.90 8.51
CA GLU A 97 -14.98 18.00 7.64
C GLU A 97 -14.66 17.50 6.22
N GLY A 98 -14.03 16.33 6.09
CA GLY A 98 -13.76 15.70 4.80
C GLY A 98 -15.00 15.31 3.99
N ARG A 99 -16.17 15.15 4.62
CA ARG A 99 -17.45 14.90 3.92
C ARG A 99 -18.01 16.14 3.23
N ASN A 100 -17.61 17.33 3.68
CA ASN A 100 -18.02 18.60 3.11
C ASN A 100 -17.07 19.06 1.98
N ILE A 101 -15.96 18.36 1.76
CA ILE A 101 -15.08 18.57 0.62
C ILE A 101 -15.69 17.86 -0.59
N ILE A 102 -16.34 18.62 -1.46
CA ILE A 102 -16.81 18.13 -2.75
C ILE A 102 -15.57 17.98 -3.64
N GLY A 103 -15.09 16.75 -3.82
CA GLY A 103 -14.10 16.45 -4.87
C GLY A 103 -14.66 16.80 -6.25
N LEU A 104 -13.79 16.86 -7.27
CA LEU A 104 -14.12 17.13 -8.70
C LEU A 104 -15.61 16.91 -9.02
N GLN A 105 -16.36 18.02 -9.03
CA GLN A 105 -17.81 17.96 -9.21
C GLN A 105 -18.07 17.47 -10.64
N MET A 106 -18.41 16.19 -10.79
CA MET A 106 -19.01 15.64 -12.01
C MET A 106 -20.41 16.25 -12.15
N GLY A 107 -20.45 17.52 -12.55
CA GLY A 107 -21.68 18.22 -12.82
C GLY A 107 -22.28 17.73 -14.12
N THR A 108 -23.58 17.45 -14.10
CA THR A 108 -24.36 17.30 -15.32
C THR A 108 -24.94 18.66 -15.69
N ASN A 109 -24.64 19.15 -16.90
CA ASN A 109 -25.21 20.39 -17.43
C ASN A 109 -26.66 20.22 -17.92
N LYS A 110 -27.35 19.12 -17.57
CA LYS A 110 -28.72 18.82 -18.05
C LYS A 110 -29.78 19.89 -17.77
N PHE A 111 -29.50 20.84 -16.87
CA PHE A 111 -30.38 21.96 -16.57
C PHE A 111 -29.70 23.34 -16.70
N ALA A 112 -28.41 23.37 -17.05
CA ALA A 112 -27.67 24.61 -17.20
C ALA A 112 -27.82 25.10 -18.65
N SER A 113 -28.81 25.95 -18.89
CA SER A 113 -28.93 26.68 -20.16
C SER A 113 -27.69 27.56 -20.35
N GLN A 114 -27.01 27.39 -21.47
CA GLN A 114 -25.90 28.26 -21.89
C GLN A 114 -26.40 29.65 -22.36
N GLN A 115 -27.70 29.94 -22.30
CA GLN A 115 -28.20 31.28 -22.57
C GLN A 115 -27.78 32.23 -21.44
N GLY A 116 -26.78 33.06 -21.72
CA GLY A 116 -26.26 34.09 -20.81
C GLY A 116 -24.83 33.88 -20.35
N MET A 117 -24.18 32.76 -20.68
CA MET A 117 -22.75 32.57 -20.38
C MET A 117 -21.89 33.16 -21.51
N THR A 118 -21.14 34.23 -21.20
CA THR A 118 -20.13 34.79 -22.10
C THR A 118 -18.98 33.82 -22.31
N ALA A 119 -18.57 33.61 -23.56
CA ALA A 119 -17.48 32.70 -23.90
C ALA A 119 -16.18 33.11 -23.22
N TYR A 120 -15.39 32.12 -22.77
CA TYR A 120 -14.04 32.37 -22.26
C TYR A 120 -13.22 33.11 -23.33
N GLY A 121 -12.76 34.33 -22.99
CA GLY A 121 -12.00 35.20 -23.89
C GLY A 121 -12.72 36.46 -24.37
N THR A 122 -14.01 36.67 -24.06
CA THR A 122 -14.67 37.95 -24.35
C THR A 122 -14.17 39.08 -23.43
N ARG A 123 -13.97 40.28 -23.99
CA ARG A 123 -13.34 41.41 -23.30
C ARG A 123 -14.10 41.78 -22.01
N ARG A 124 -13.37 41.90 -20.90
CA ARG A 124 -13.88 42.45 -19.64
C ARG A 124 -14.32 43.90 -19.89
N HIS A 125 -15.54 44.25 -19.46
CA HIS A 125 -16.01 45.64 -19.50
C HIS A 125 -14.99 46.55 -18.80
N LEU A 126 -14.67 47.69 -19.43
CA LEU A 126 -13.83 48.72 -18.81
C LEU A 126 -14.44 49.13 -17.47
N TYR A 127 -13.62 49.09 -16.43
CA TYR A 127 -13.97 49.53 -15.09
C TYR A 127 -13.98 51.06 -15.05
N ASP A 128 -15.14 51.68 -14.80
CA ASP A 128 -15.23 53.10 -14.42
C ASP A 128 -15.18 53.19 -12.88
N PRO A 129 -14.15 53.81 -12.28
CA PRO A 129 -14.00 53.90 -10.83
C PRO A 129 -15.11 54.69 -10.10
N LYS A 130 -16.07 55.30 -10.81
CA LYS A 130 -17.13 56.12 -10.20
C LYS A 130 -18.38 55.36 -9.76
N LEU A 131 -18.52 54.08 -10.10
CA LEU A 131 -19.63 53.22 -9.65
C LEU A 131 -19.12 52.27 -8.56
N GLY A 132 -19.16 52.73 -7.30
CA GLY A 132 -18.64 52.00 -6.15
C GLY A 132 -19.35 50.67 -5.88
N THR A 133 -18.79 49.57 -6.37
CA THR A 133 -19.16 48.20 -5.97
C THR A 133 -17.93 47.35 -5.70
N ASP A 134 -18.06 46.48 -4.70
CA ASP A 134 -17.04 45.86 -3.85
C ASP A 134 -15.86 45.13 -4.51
N GLN A 135 -14.79 44.99 -3.71
CA GLN A 135 -13.56 44.27 -4.03
C GLN A 135 -13.81 42.80 -4.40
N PRO A 136 -13.10 42.25 -5.40
CA PRO A 136 -13.22 40.84 -5.75
C PRO A 136 -12.61 39.96 -4.65
N LEU A 137 -13.44 39.12 -4.05
CA LEU A 137 -13.02 38.09 -3.09
C LEU A 137 -12.28 36.96 -3.84
N ASP A 138 -11.29 36.42 -3.14
CA ASP A 138 -10.23 35.47 -3.52
C ASP A 138 -10.60 34.40 -4.58
N GLN A 139 -9.85 34.39 -5.69
CA GLN A 139 -10.03 33.46 -6.82
C GLN A 139 -8.94 32.37 -6.83
N ALA A 140 -8.68 31.75 -5.68
CA ALA A 140 -7.57 30.80 -5.54
C ALA A 140 -7.95 29.31 -5.71
N THR A 141 -9.22 28.92 -5.84
CA THR A 141 -9.57 27.51 -6.09
C THR A 141 -10.82 27.37 -6.96
N ILE A 142 -10.62 27.18 -8.27
CA ILE A 142 -11.68 26.72 -9.18
C ILE A 142 -11.27 25.33 -9.66
N SER A 143 -12.05 24.31 -9.32
CA SER A 143 -11.85 22.95 -9.79
C SER A 143 -12.19 22.85 -11.29
N LEU A 144 -11.34 22.20 -12.11
CA LEU A 144 -11.68 21.93 -13.51
C LEU A 144 -12.93 21.05 -13.59
N GLN A 145 -14.00 21.53 -14.22
CA GLN A 145 -15.24 20.80 -14.43
C GLN A 145 -15.28 20.20 -15.84
N MET A 146 -15.11 18.88 -15.95
CA MET A 146 -15.28 18.16 -17.22
C MET A 146 -16.74 17.68 -17.32
N GLY A 147 -17.54 18.35 -18.14
CA GLY A 147 -18.90 17.91 -18.50
C GLY A 147 -18.92 17.21 -19.87
N THR A 148 -19.71 16.13 -20.00
CA THR A 148 -19.99 15.45 -21.29
C THR A 148 -21.35 15.90 -21.85
N ASN A 149 -21.44 16.05 -23.17
CA ASN A 149 -22.63 16.51 -23.89
C ASN A 149 -23.46 15.37 -24.52
N LYS A 150 -23.18 14.11 -24.23
CA LYS A 150 -23.91 12.97 -24.83
C LYS A 150 -25.10 12.54 -23.97
N GLY A 151 -26.27 13.16 -24.19
CA GLY A 151 -27.55 12.58 -23.74
C GLY A 151 -28.79 13.48 -23.78
N ALA A 152 -29.75 13.09 -24.64
CA ALA A 152 -31.16 13.48 -24.79
C ALA A 152 -31.50 14.94 -25.18
N SER A 153 -31.82 15.12 -26.47
CA SER A 153 -32.68 16.19 -26.98
C SER A 153 -34.13 15.82 -26.69
N GLN A 154 -34.88 16.68 -26.01
CA GLN A 154 -36.33 16.68 -26.07
C GLN A 154 -36.79 18.04 -26.59
N VAL A 155 -37.36 18.01 -27.79
CA VAL A 155 -38.11 19.11 -28.38
C VAL A 155 -39.38 19.36 -27.57
N GLY A 156 -39.62 20.62 -27.26
CA GLY A 156 -40.83 21.17 -26.64
C GLY A 156 -40.86 22.66 -26.92
#